data_AF-A0A5A7REC2-F1
#
_entry.id   AF-A0A5A7REC2-F1
#
_cell.length_a   1.000
_cell.length_b   1.000
_cell.length_c   1.000
_cell.angle_alpha   90.00
_cell.angle_beta   90.00
_cell.angle_gamma   90.00
#
_symmetry.space_group_name_H-M   'P 1'
#
loop_
_entity.id
_entity.type
_entity.pdbx_description
1 polymer ?
#
loop_
_entity_poly.entity_id
_entity_poly.type
_entity_poly.pdbx_seq_one_letter_code
_entity_poly.pdbx_strand_id
1 'polypeptide(L)'
;MKAVCGFNFAGTRSKAADFDPHKSWAELSPHTTWDSAGMSNGLIQDLATAVVHRFICYNITGKKEANKVSEGELFLLWAMRSGVRVCSMTFLQNSFQEIALSKRGLPALGHFVTALAHHFDVTPEAYRLHGEMALQDTSEMRCINFNELKQADLILNWRTAKEYTKRAAYETYFKKLQQDDRTIEKSELRMSGI
;
A
#
# COMPACT_ATOMS: atom_id res chain seq x y z
N MET A 1 -13.84 1.48 -20.71
CA MET A 1 -13.30 1.15 -19.37
C MET A 1 -12.89 -0.31 -19.20
N LYS A 2 -13.78 -1.33 -19.29
CA LYS A 2 -13.31 -2.75 -19.30
C LYS A 2 -12.27 -3.02 -20.39
N ALA A 3 -12.45 -2.42 -21.57
CA ALA A 3 -11.49 -2.50 -22.68
C ALA A 3 -10.12 -1.87 -22.38
N VAL A 4 -10.04 -0.92 -21.45
CA VAL A 4 -8.79 -0.21 -21.08
C VAL A 4 -8.13 -0.90 -19.90
N CYS A 5 -8.91 -1.23 -18.88
CA CYS A 5 -8.40 -1.71 -17.59
C CYS A 5 -8.42 -3.23 -17.48
N GLY A 6 -9.11 -3.94 -18.37
CA GLY A 6 -9.29 -5.40 -18.30
C GLY A 6 -10.33 -5.86 -17.26
N PHE A 7 -10.87 -4.95 -16.44
CA PHE A 7 -11.85 -5.27 -15.40
C PHE A 7 -13.03 -4.30 -15.37
N ASN A 8 -14.14 -4.74 -14.77
CA ASN A 8 -15.33 -3.93 -14.57
C ASN A 8 -15.18 -3.04 -13.34
N PHE A 9 -15.66 -1.81 -13.40
CA PHE A 9 -15.70 -0.88 -12.26
C PHE A 9 -16.94 -1.05 -11.37
N ALA A 10 -17.48 -2.26 -11.30
CA ALA A 10 -18.67 -2.56 -10.49
C ALA A 10 -18.25 -3.01 -9.09
N GLY A 11 -18.86 -2.42 -8.05
CA GLY A 11 -18.57 -2.74 -6.66
C GLY A 11 -19.10 -1.66 -5.72
N THR A 12 -18.87 -1.84 -4.42
CA THR A 12 -19.26 -0.84 -3.41
C THR A 12 -18.44 0.44 -3.61
N ARG A 13 -19.10 1.59 -3.53
CA ARG A 13 -18.46 2.92 -3.62
C ARG A 13 -17.99 3.43 -2.26
N SER A 14 -18.49 2.86 -1.18
CA SER A 14 -18.06 3.16 0.19
C SER A 14 -17.29 1.96 0.76
N LYS A 15 -16.56 2.22 1.86
CA LYS A 15 -16.10 1.14 2.73
C LYS A 15 -17.30 0.28 3.12
N ALA A 16 -17.11 -1.04 3.10
CA ALA A 16 -18.15 -1.98 3.48
C ALA A 16 -18.44 -1.81 4.99
N ALA A 17 -19.70 -2.00 5.41
CA ALA A 17 -20.12 -1.74 6.79
C ALA A 17 -19.46 -2.66 7.82
N ASP A 18 -18.98 -3.81 7.37
CA ASP A 18 -18.27 -4.84 8.13
C ASP A 18 -16.74 -4.64 8.12
N PHE A 19 -16.22 -3.65 7.39
CA PHE A 19 -14.80 -3.33 7.44
C PHE A 19 -14.44 -2.64 8.75
N ASP A 20 -13.59 -3.31 9.53
CA ASP A 20 -12.97 -2.77 10.74
C ASP A 20 -11.44 -2.85 10.60
N PRO A 21 -10.71 -1.72 10.63
CA PRO A 21 -9.26 -1.71 10.48
C PRO A 21 -8.52 -2.56 11.52
N HIS A 22 -8.98 -2.59 12.77
CA HIS A 22 -8.31 -3.32 13.84
C HIS A 22 -8.44 -4.84 13.66
N LYS A 23 -9.66 -5.32 13.40
CA LYS A 23 -9.93 -6.73 13.10
C LYS A 23 -9.24 -7.17 11.81
N SER A 24 -9.38 -6.37 10.75
CA SER A 24 -8.76 -6.67 9.45
C SER A 24 -7.23 -6.73 9.55
N TRP A 25 -6.62 -5.83 10.33
CA TRP A 25 -5.18 -5.85 10.56
C TRP A 25 -4.75 -7.06 11.40
N ALA A 26 -5.50 -7.41 12.45
CA ALA A 26 -5.20 -8.57 13.29
C ALA A 26 -5.19 -9.88 12.48
N GLU A 27 -6.03 -10.00 11.45
CA GLU A 27 -5.99 -11.15 10.53
C GLU A 27 -4.72 -11.21 9.66
N LEU A 28 -4.14 -10.06 9.32
CA LEU A 28 -2.91 -9.95 8.53
C LEU A 28 -1.64 -10.00 9.38
N SER A 29 -1.72 -9.55 10.63
CA SER A 29 -0.59 -9.41 11.55
C SER A 29 -1.02 -9.68 12.99
N PRO A 30 -1.12 -10.97 13.39
CA PRO A 30 -1.80 -11.37 14.63
C PRO A 30 -1.15 -10.91 15.94
N HIS A 31 0.09 -10.40 15.90
CA HIS A 31 0.80 -9.93 17.10
C HIS A 31 1.03 -8.43 17.12
N THR A 32 0.40 -7.69 16.20
CA THR A 32 0.57 -6.23 16.16
C THR A 32 -0.78 -5.54 16.16
N THR A 33 -0.80 -4.33 16.69
CA THR A 33 -1.98 -3.47 16.74
C THR A 33 -1.99 -2.50 15.56
N TRP A 34 -3.17 -2.24 15.02
CA TRP A 34 -3.34 -1.24 13.98
C TRP A 34 -3.05 0.17 14.50
N ASP A 35 -2.32 0.95 13.70
CA ASP A 35 -2.10 2.39 13.88
C ASP A 35 -2.68 3.11 12.66
N SER A 36 -3.50 4.15 12.88
CA SER A 36 -4.12 4.95 11.82
C SER A 36 -3.11 5.74 10.99
N ALA A 37 -1.90 5.98 11.52
CA ALA A 37 -0.77 6.52 10.77
C ALA A 37 -0.15 5.50 9.78
N GLY A 38 -0.65 4.27 9.78
CA GLY A 38 -0.30 3.20 8.87
C GLY A 38 0.76 2.26 9.43
N MET A 39 0.58 0.97 9.14
CA MET A 39 1.42 -0.10 9.64
C MET A 39 2.45 -0.56 8.62
N SER A 40 3.60 -1.08 9.06
CA SER A 40 4.62 -1.52 8.10
C SER A 40 4.15 -2.72 7.26
N ASN A 41 4.37 -2.68 5.94
CA ASN A 41 4.13 -3.80 5.02
C ASN A 41 4.85 -5.09 5.48
N GLY A 42 6.05 -4.95 6.07
CA GLY A 42 6.82 -6.08 6.56
C GLY A 42 6.15 -6.86 7.70
N LEU A 43 5.15 -6.27 8.37
CA LEU A 43 4.38 -6.91 9.44
C LEU A 43 3.24 -7.80 8.94
N ILE A 44 2.92 -7.77 7.64
CA ILE A 44 1.94 -8.67 7.04
C ILE A 44 2.52 -10.09 7.02
N GLN A 45 1.88 -11.03 7.70
CA GLN A 45 2.34 -12.41 7.83
C GLN A 45 2.42 -13.12 6.48
N ASP A 46 1.34 -13.05 5.70
CA ASP A 46 1.23 -13.69 4.40
C ASP A 46 2.06 -12.96 3.33
N LEU A 47 2.97 -13.69 2.67
CA LEU A 47 3.84 -13.11 1.65
C LEU A 47 3.05 -12.62 0.45
N ALA A 48 2.03 -13.37 -0.01
CA ALA A 48 1.28 -13.00 -1.20
C ALA A 48 0.56 -11.65 -0.99
N THR A 49 -0.07 -11.48 0.16
CA THR A 49 -0.72 -10.22 0.55
C THR A 49 0.29 -9.07 0.64
N ALA A 50 1.47 -9.30 1.25
CA ALA A 50 2.52 -8.28 1.34
C ALA A 50 3.04 -7.84 -0.05
N VAL A 51 3.16 -8.79 -0.99
CA VAL A 51 3.56 -8.51 -2.37
C VAL A 51 2.47 -7.77 -3.14
N VAL A 52 1.21 -8.17 -2.99
CA VAL A 52 0.06 -7.49 -3.60
C VAL A 52 -0.04 -6.04 -3.13
N HIS A 53 0.14 -5.78 -1.82
CA HIS A 53 0.19 -4.42 -1.28
C HIS A 53 1.25 -3.58 -1.99
N ARG A 54 2.49 -4.08 -2.06
CA ARG A 54 3.58 -3.37 -2.76
C ARG A 54 3.27 -3.11 -4.22
N PHE A 55 2.62 -4.07 -4.89
CA PHE A 55 2.29 -3.97 -6.30
C PHE A 55 1.28 -2.85 -6.54
N ILE A 56 0.25 -2.77 -5.69
CA ILE A 56 -0.73 -1.69 -5.67
C ILE A 56 -0.02 -0.35 -5.46
N CYS A 57 0.83 -0.23 -4.44
CA CYS A 57 1.53 1.02 -4.17
C CYS A 57 2.42 1.44 -5.35
N TYR A 58 3.17 0.52 -5.95
CA TYR A 58 4.07 0.83 -7.07
C TYR A 58 3.34 1.40 -8.29
N ASN A 59 2.12 0.90 -8.55
CA ASN A 59 1.35 1.24 -9.74
C ASN A 59 0.29 2.32 -9.49
N ILE A 60 0.02 2.71 -8.24
CA ILE A 60 -0.99 3.74 -7.95
C ILE A 60 -0.34 4.93 -7.26
N THR A 61 0.42 4.71 -6.20
CA THR A 61 0.82 5.76 -5.26
C THR A 61 2.32 6.02 -5.25
N GLY A 62 3.08 5.23 -6.01
CA GLY A 62 4.53 5.29 -6.11
C GLY A 62 5.27 4.38 -5.12
N LYS A 63 6.49 4.00 -5.49
CA LYS A 63 7.37 3.09 -4.74
C LYS A 63 7.71 3.58 -3.32
N LYS A 64 7.78 4.90 -3.10
CA LYS A 64 8.11 5.48 -1.79
C LYS A 64 7.05 5.19 -0.73
N GLU A 65 5.80 5.00 -1.15
CA GLU A 65 4.66 4.73 -0.26
C GLU A 65 4.50 3.24 0.07
N ALA A 66 5.25 2.34 -0.56
CA ALA A 66 5.03 0.89 -0.46
C ALA A 66 5.51 0.23 0.85
N ASN A 67 6.04 1.01 1.80
CA ASN A 67 6.56 0.51 3.07
C ASN A 67 5.52 0.53 4.19
N LYS A 68 4.49 1.36 4.07
CA LYS A 68 3.40 1.47 5.03
C LYS A 68 2.09 1.10 4.34
N VAL A 69 1.20 0.47 5.10
CA VAL A 69 -0.16 0.12 4.71
C VAL A 69 -1.05 1.20 5.31
N SER A 70 -1.66 2.02 4.46
CA SER A 70 -2.68 2.98 4.88
C SER A 70 -4.03 2.28 5.14
N GLU A 71 -4.98 2.94 5.78
CA GLU A 71 -6.31 2.36 6.00
C GLU A 71 -7.04 2.07 4.68
N GLY A 72 -6.85 2.92 3.67
CA GLY A 72 -7.42 2.72 2.33
C GLY A 72 -6.83 1.49 1.64
N GLU A 73 -5.53 1.25 1.81
CA GLU A 73 -4.86 0.06 1.30
C GLU A 73 -5.26 -1.19 2.07
N LEU A 74 -5.38 -1.10 3.41
CA LEU A 74 -5.86 -2.19 4.25
C LEU A 74 -7.28 -2.61 3.83
N PHE A 75 -8.16 -1.65 3.57
CA PHE A 75 -9.51 -1.92 3.06
C PHE A 75 -9.47 -2.70 1.73
N LEU A 76 -8.58 -2.33 0.80
CA LEU A 76 -8.43 -3.08 -0.46
C LEU A 76 -7.94 -4.50 -0.23
N LEU A 77 -6.91 -4.69 0.61
CA LEU A 77 -6.37 -6.02 0.91
C LEU A 77 -7.43 -6.90 1.56
N TRP A 78 -8.17 -6.35 2.53
CA TRP A 78 -9.31 -7.03 3.15
C TRP A 78 -10.37 -7.40 2.10
N ALA A 79 -10.79 -6.46 1.26
CA ALA A 79 -11.83 -6.72 0.27
C ALA A 79 -11.42 -7.81 -0.74
N MET A 80 -10.15 -7.82 -1.17
CA MET A 80 -9.61 -8.87 -2.04
C MET A 80 -9.65 -10.25 -1.35
N ARG A 81 -9.30 -10.32 -0.07
CA ARG A 81 -9.30 -11.58 0.70
C ARG A 81 -10.70 -12.07 1.05
N SER A 82 -11.63 -11.15 1.31
CA SER A 82 -13.02 -11.44 1.67
C SER A 82 -13.94 -11.62 0.46
N GLY A 83 -13.42 -11.48 -0.78
CA GLY A 83 -14.22 -11.57 -2.00
C GLY A 83 -15.21 -10.41 -2.19
N VAL A 84 -15.02 -9.31 -1.48
CA VAL A 84 -15.87 -8.11 -1.57
C VAL A 84 -15.47 -7.30 -2.79
N ARG A 85 -16.46 -7.04 -3.66
CA ARG A 85 -16.23 -6.23 -4.86
C ARG A 85 -16.20 -4.75 -4.51
N VAL A 86 -15.04 -4.11 -4.68
CA VAL A 86 -14.84 -2.67 -4.50
C VAL A 86 -14.86 -1.98 -5.86
N CYS A 87 -15.51 -0.81 -5.92
CA CYS A 87 -15.44 0.06 -7.08
C CYS A 87 -14.04 0.68 -7.20
N SER A 88 -13.20 0.17 -8.11
CA SER A 88 -11.83 0.68 -8.29
C SER A 88 -11.79 2.17 -8.67
N MET A 89 -12.82 2.70 -9.35
CA MET A 89 -12.92 4.14 -9.65
C MET A 89 -13.02 4.98 -8.38
N THR A 90 -13.79 4.54 -7.39
CA THR A 90 -13.92 5.28 -6.14
C THR A 90 -12.62 5.22 -5.34
N PHE A 91 -11.92 4.08 -5.37
CA PHE A 91 -10.59 3.98 -4.78
C PHE A 91 -9.58 4.93 -5.44
N LEU A 92 -9.54 4.99 -6.77
CA LEU A 92 -8.69 5.92 -7.51
C LEU A 92 -9.06 7.38 -7.20
N GLN A 93 -10.35 7.71 -7.17
CA GLN A 93 -10.84 9.04 -6.82
C GLN A 93 -10.39 9.46 -5.41
N ASN A 94 -10.53 8.59 -4.41
CA ASN A 94 -10.09 8.87 -3.05
C ASN A 94 -8.56 9.08 -3.00
N SER A 95 -7.81 8.25 -3.73
CA SER A 95 -6.35 8.39 -3.84
C SER A 95 -5.96 9.73 -4.47
N PHE A 96 -6.65 10.15 -5.53
CA PHE A 96 -6.43 11.46 -6.14
C PHE A 96 -6.80 12.62 -5.22
N GLN A 97 -7.86 12.47 -4.44
CA GLN A 97 -8.26 13.48 -3.46
C GLN A 97 -7.20 13.65 -2.36
N GLU A 98 -6.60 12.56 -1.86
CA GLU A 98 -5.48 12.64 -0.91
C GLU A 98 -4.27 13.40 -1.48
N ILE A 99 -3.99 13.23 -2.77
CA ILE A 99 -2.91 13.93 -3.49
C ILE A 99 -3.24 15.41 -3.66
N ALA A 100 -4.48 15.73 -4.07
CA ALA A 100 -4.94 17.11 -4.19
C ALA A 100 -4.88 17.85 -2.85
N LEU A 101 -5.09 17.14 -1.74
CA LEU A 101 -4.95 17.68 -0.39
C LEU A 101 -3.50 17.68 0.13
N SER A 102 -2.50 17.38 -0.71
CA SER A 102 -1.07 17.28 -0.37
C SER A 102 -0.75 16.30 0.77
N LYS A 103 -1.64 15.33 1.01
CA LYS A 103 -1.45 14.27 2.02
C LYS A 103 -0.61 13.12 1.48
N ARG A 104 -0.35 13.09 0.17
CA ARG A 104 0.34 11.99 -0.52
C ARG A 104 1.17 12.50 -1.70
N GLY A 105 2.24 11.79 -2.04
CA GLY A 105 3.06 12.08 -3.22
C GLY A 105 2.31 11.86 -4.54
N LEU A 106 2.87 12.40 -5.63
CA LEU A 106 2.29 12.27 -6.98
C LEU A 106 2.09 10.79 -7.36
N PRO A 107 0.96 10.45 -8.02
CA PRO A 107 0.61 9.07 -8.29
C PRO A 107 1.44 8.51 -9.45
N ALA A 108 1.74 7.22 -9.40
CA ALA A 108 2.52 6.52 -10.44
C ALA A 108 1.62 5.98 -11.58
N LEU A 109 0.71 6.81 -12.08
CA LEU A 109 -0.33 6.42 -13.03
C LEU A 109 0.06 6.65 -14.51
N GLY A 110 1.35 6.86 -14.80
CA GLY A 110 1.83 7.08 -16.17
C GLY A 110 1.37 6.00 -17.14
N HIS A 111 1.45 4.73 -16.76
CA HIS A 111 0.98 3.60 -17.57
C HIS A 111 -0.53 3.60 -17.78
N PHE A 112 -1.30 3.96 -16.77
CA PHE A 112 -2.76 4.04 -16.88
C PHE A 112 -3.20 5.18 -17.81
N VAL A 113 -2.56 6.34 -17.69
CA VAL A 113 -2.81 7.50 -18.56
C VAL A 113 -2.38 7.21 -20.00
N THR A 114 -1.23 6.57 -20.20
CA THR A 114 -0.75 6.14 -21.53
C THR A 114 -1.72 5.14 -22.17
N ALA A 115 -2.18 4.13 -21.41
CA ALA A 115 -3.17 3.16 -21.91
C ALA A 115 -4.51 3.83 -22.28
N LEU A 116 -4.95 4.83 -21.52
CA LEU A 116 -6.13 5.63 -21.85
C LEU A 116 -5.92 6.45 -23.13
N ALA A 117 -4.78 7.13 -23.27
CA ALA A 117 -4.47 7.93 -24.45
C ALA A 117 -4.50 7.07 -25.72
N HIS A 118 -3.85 5.91 -25.70
CA HIS A 118 -3.91 4.95 -26.81
C HIS A 118 -5.33 4.45 -27.09
N HIS A 119 -6.15 4.19 -26.07
CA HIS A 119 -7.53 3.72 -26.28
C HIS A 119 -8.42 4.73 -27.00
N PHE A 120 -8.17 6.03 -26.80
CA PHE A 120 -8.93 7.11 -27.42
C PHE A 120 -8.22 7.72 -28.63
N ASP A 121 -7.21 7.05 -29.18
CA ASP A 121 -6.40 7.52 -30.33
C ASP A 121 -5.80 8.93 -30.12
N VAL A 122 -5.51 9.29 -28.87
CA VAL A 122 -4.81 10.53 -28.53
C VAL A 122 -3.30 10.26 -28.63
N THR A 123 -2.63 10.90 -29.57
CA THR A 123 -1.17 10.83 -29.74
C THR A 123 -0.46 11.44 -28.53
N PRO A 124 0.20 10.65 -27.65
CA PRO A 124 0.85 11.17 -26.45
C PRO A 124 2.00 12.15 -26.78
N GLU A 125 2.62 11.99 -27.96
CA GLU A 125 3.74 12.81 -28.45
C GLU A 125 3.31 14.24 -28.78
N ALA A 126 2.07 14.43 -29.26
CA ALA A 126 1.57 15.74 -29.68
C ALA A 126 1.37 16.71 -28.51
N TYR A 127 1.19 16.19 -27.30
CA TYR A 127 0.87 16.98 -26.10
C TYR A 127 2.06 17.15 -25.14
N ARG A 128 3.27 16.71 -25.51
CA ARG A 128 4.44 16.67 -24.60
C ARG A 128 4.11 16.04 -23.24
N LEU A 129 3.17 15.09 -23.20
CA LEU A 129 2.89 14.32 -21.98
C LEU A 129 4.17 13.61 -21.52
N HIS A 130 5.06 13.28 -22.45
CA HIS A 130 6.41 12.80 -22.18
C HIS A 130 7.32 13.79 -21.44
N GLY A 131 7.16 15.11 -21.49
CA GLY A 131 8.13 16.02 -20.82
C GLY A 131 8.18 15.86 -19.29
N GLU A 132 7.02 15.65 -18.66
CA GLU A 132 6.90 15.39 -17.22
C GLU A 132 6.72 13.90 -16.90
N MET A 133 6.32 13.06 -17.87
CA MET A 133 6.22 11.60 -17.72
C MET A 133 7.50 10.82 -18.09
N ALA A 134 8.45 11.38 -18.88
CA ALA A 134 9.58 10.66 -19.47
C ALA A 134 10.79 10.43 -18.55
N LEU A 135 10.67 10.67 -17.25
CA LEU A 135 11.71 10.19 -16.32
C LEU A 135 11.50 8.72 -15.93
N GLN A 136 10.36 8.11 -16.26
CA GLN A 136 10.18 6.68 -16.21
C GLN A 136 9.44 6.25 -17.48
N ASP A 137 10.11 5.47 -18.32
CA ASP A 137 9.50 4.71 -19.39
C ASP A 137 8.34 3.89 -18.80
N THR A 138 7.10 4.37 -18.97
CA THR A 138 5.91 3.96 -18.20
C THR A 138 4.75 3.65 -19.13
N SER A 139 5.01 3.04 -20.28
CA SER A 139 3.94 2.37 -21.03
C SER A 139 3.44 1.10 -20.32
N GLU A 140 4.27 0.50 -19.45
CA GLU A 140 3.99 -0.78 -18.82
C GLU A 140 3.85 -0.70 -17.30
N MET A 141 3.04 -1.60 -16.75
CA MET A 141 2.91 -1.79 -15.30
C MET A 141 4.26 -2.23 -14.71
N ARG A 142 4.64 -1.61 -13.59
CA ARG A 142 5.88 -1.97 -12.91
C ARG A 142 5.73 -3.33 -12.24
N CYS A 143 6.53 -4.29 -12.71
CA CYS A 143 6.67 -5.58 -12.04
C CYS A 143 7.59 -5.46 -10.82
N ILE A 144 7.24 -6.18 -9.74
CA ILE A 144 8.13 -6.30 -8.57
C ILE A 144 9.16 -7.38 -8.88
N ASN A 145 10.45 -7.04 -8.75
CA ASN A 145 11.53 -7.99 -8.99
C ASN A 145 12.12 -8.58 -7.70
N PHE A 146 12.98 -9.59 -7.86
CA PHE A 146 13.65 -10.28 -6.76
C PHE A 146 14.40 -9.33 -5.81
N ASN A 147 15.17 -8.39 -6.34
CA ASN A 147 15.96 -7.46 -5.52
C ASN A 147 15.05 -6.57 -4.67
N GLU A 148 13.89 -6.18 -5.20
CA GLU A 148 12.93 -5.36 -4.46
C GLU A 148 12.29 -6.14 -3.31
N LEU A 149 11.94 -7.42 -3.53
CA LEU A 149 11.42 -8.28 -2.45
C LEU A 149 12.47 -8.56 -1.38
N LYS A 150 13.73 -8.74 -1.79
CA LYS A 150 14.86 -8.94 -0.88
C LYS A 150 15.14 -7.69 -0.05
N GLN A 151 15.17 -6.51 -0.68
CA GLN A 151 15.36 -5.22 -0.01
C GLN A 151 14.21 -4.88 0.95
N ALA A 152 12.99 -5.32 0.62
CA ALA A 152 11.83 -5.21 1.50
C ALA A 152 11.86 -6.18 2.69
N ASP A 153 12.89 -7.02 2.79
CA ASP A 153 13.04 -8.05 3.81
C ASP A 153 11.90 -9.09 3.82
N LEU A 154 11.26 -9.31 2.66
CA LEU A 154 10.14 -10.26 2.52
C LEU A 154 10.61 -11.68 2.16
N ILE A 155 11.75 -11.80 1.48
CA ILE A 155 12.31 -13.08 1.04
C ILE A 155 13.81 -13.16 1.38
N LEU A 156 14.29 -14.37 1.65
CA LEU A 156 15.73 -14.65 1.82
C LEU A 156 16.40 -14.91 0.47
N ASN A 157 15.72 -15.67 -0.37
CA ASN A 157 16.13 -16.04 -1.72
C ASN A 157 14.88 -16.32 -2.58
N TRP A 158 15.07 -16.68 -3.84
CA TRP A 158 13.98 -16.86 -4.80
C TRP A 158 13.01 -18.02 -4.51
N ARG A 159 13.38 -18.96 -3.62
CA ARG A 159 12.52 -20.07 -3.17
C ARG A 159 12.01 -19.92 -1.74
N THR A 160 12.58 -19.01 -0.96
CA THR A 160 12.37 -18.98 0.49
C THR A 160 11.85 -17.62 0.93
N ALA A 161 10.58 -17.59 1.32
CA ALA A 161 9.97 -16.49 2.06
C ALA A 161 10.67 -16.30 3.40
N LYS A 162 10.86 -15.04 3.83
CA LYS A 162 11.32 -14.75 5.18
C LYS A 162 10.11 -14.77 6.11
N GLU A 163 10.20 -15.58 7.17
CA GLU A 163 9.20 -15.65 8.22
C GLU A 163 8.95 -14.27 8.82
N TYR A 164 7.68 -13.86 8.96
CA TYR A 164 7.35 -12.48 9.35
C TYR A 164 7.92 -12.07 10.71
N THR A 165 7.96 -13.00 11.68
CA THR A 165 8.58 -12.79 13.01
C THR A 165 10.08 -12.50 12.95
N LYS A 166 10.75 -12.93 11.87
CA LYS A 166 12.19 -12.73 11.65
C LYS A 166 12.50 -11.50 10.81
N ARG A 167 11.48 -10.75 10.36
CA ARG A 167 11.69 -9.55 9.54
C ARG A 167 12.07 -8.36 10.40
N ALA A 168 12.87 -7.45 9.85
CA ALA A 168 13.33 -6.24 10.54
C ALA A 168 12.15 -5.38 11.03
N ALA A 169 11.04 -5.35 10.28
CA ALA A 169 9.83 -4.64 10.68
C ALA A 169 9.24 -5.17 12.00
N TYR A 170 9.25 -6.49 12.21
CA TYR A 170 8.76 -7.12 13.44
C TYR A 170 9.62 -6.73 14.63
N GLU A 171 10.94 -6.89 14.50
CA GLU A 171 11.89 -6.48 15.53
C GLU A 171 11.75 -4.98 15.88
N THR A 172 11.62 -4.14 14.86
CA THR A 172 11.48 -2.68 15.03
C THR A 172 10.20 -2.33 15.78
N TYR A 173 9.08 -2.99 15.44
CA TYR A 173 7.80 -2.77 16.10
C TYR A 173 7.86 -3.07 17.60
N PHE A 174 8.36 -4.25 17.99
CA PHE A 174 8.43 -4.63 19.41
C PHE A 174 9.49 -3.84 20.18
N LYS A 175 10.60 -3.42 19.56
CA LYS A 175 11.54 -2.50 20.19
C LYS A 175 10.89 -1.15 20.50
N LYS A 176 10.06 -0.64 19.59
CA LYS A 176 9.33 0.61 19.81
C LYS A 176 8.34 0.48 20.97
N LEU A 177 7.55 -0.60 21.01
CA LEU A 177 6.62 -0.86 22.12
C LEU A 177 7.35 -0.86 23.48
N GLN A 178 8.47 -1.57 23.58
CA GLN A 178 9.26 -1.59 24.83
C GLN A 178 9.86 -0.23 25.21
N GLN A 179 10.09 0.67 24.25
CA GLN A 179 10.57 2.02 24.52
C GLN A 179 9.42 2.92 24.98
N ASP A 180 8.25 2.78 24.36
CA ASP A 180 7.04 3.53 24.68
C ASP A 180 6.59 3.17 26.11
N ASP A 181 6.55 1.89 26.48
CA ASP A 181 6.23 1.41 27.83
C ASP A 181 7.17 2.01 28.89
N ARG A 182 8.48 1.95 28.63
CA ARG A 182 9.50 2.56 29.51
C ARG A 182 9.40 4.07 29.62
N THR A 183 8.84 4.73 28.61
CA THR A 183 8.64 6.19 28.60
C THR A 183 7.41 6.56 29.42
N ILE A 184 6.34 5.76 29.31
CA ILE A 184 5.12 5.91 30.11
C ILE A 184 5.45 5.71 31.59
N GLU A 185 6.13 4.62 31.98
CA GLU A 185 6.55 4.36 33.36
C GLU A 185 7.37 5.52 33.96
N LYS A 186 8.33 6.06 33.19
CA LYS A 186 9.13 7.22 33.63
C LYS A 186 8.31 8.49 33.76
N SER A 187 7.31 8.68 32.92
CA SER A 187 6.42 9.85 32.98
C SER A 187 5.47 9.76 34.18
N GLU A 188 4.96 8.58 34.48
CA GLU A 188 4.10 8.33 35.64
C GLU A 188 4.88 8.48 36.95
N LEU A 189 6.12 7.96 37.03
CA LEU A 189 7.00 8.17 38.17
C LEU A 189 7.27 9.66 38.44
N ARG A 190 7.56 10.45 37.40
CA ARG A 190 7.73 11.91 37.51
C ARG A 190 6.47 12.64 37.97
N MET A 191 5.29 12.19 37.53
CA MET A 191 4.01 12.78 37.93
C MET A 191 3.58 12.37 39.34
N SER A 192 4.08 11.24 39.85
CA SER A 192 3.83 10.75 41.22
C SER A 192 4.75 11.36 42.30
N GLY A 193 5.73 12.19 41.92
CA GLY A 193 6.56 12.93 42.88
C GLY A 193 7.52 12.06 43.72
N ILE A 194 8.02 10.96 43.15
CA ILE A 194 9.21 10.23 43.65
C ILE A 194 10.44 10.65 42.84
#